data_AF-A0A015J971-F1
#
_entry.id   AF-A0A015J971-F1
#
_cell.length_a   1.000
_cell.length_b   1.000
_cell.length_c   1.000
_cell.angle_alpha   90.00
_cell.angle_beta   90.00
_cell.angle_gamma   90.00
#
_symmetry.space_group_name_H-M   'P 1'
#
loop_
_entity.id
_entity.type
_entity.pdbx_description
1 polymer ?
#
loop_
_entity_poly.entity_id
_entity_poly.type
_entity_poly.pdbx_seq_one_letter_code
_entity_poly.pdbx_strand_id
1 'polypeptide(L)' 'MDEWFTCRDSAQHHQDAIGWRRCNSDTARKRFVKQTGIRWSELLRLLYFDPLRFITIDPMHCLFLGIAK' A
#
# COMPACT_ATOMS: atom_id res chain seq x y z
N MET A 1 -6.86 21.87 -0.75
CA MET A 1 -5.58 21.11 -0.70
C MET A 1 -5.69 19.89 0.23
N ASP A 2 -6.83 19.70 0.90
CA ASP A 2 -7.04 18.65 1.90
C ASP A 2 -7.40 17.26 1.35
N GLU A 3 -7.79 17.15 0.07
CA GLU A 3 -8.16 15.85 -0.54
C GLU A 3 -6.96 15.06 -1.11
N TRP A 4 -5.81 15.71 -1.32
CA TRP A 4 -4.66 15.04 -1.93
C TRP A 4 -3.88 14.15 -0.96
N PHE A 5 -3.84 14.51 0.33
CA PHE A 5 -3.09 13.80 1.36
C PHE A 5 -4.05 13.21 2.40
N THR A 6 -4.75 12.15 2.01
CA THR A 6 -5.54 11.37 2.95
C THR A 6 -4.62 10.50 3.81
N CYS A 7 -4.64 10.73 5.12
CA CYS A 7 -3.96 9.84 6.06
C CYS A 7 -4.58 8.45 5.96
N ARG A 8 -3.78 7.47 5.54
CA ARG A 8 -4.19 6.06 5.52
C ARG A 8 -4.01 5.51 6.93
N ASP A 9 -5.03 4.84 7.43
CA ASP A 9 -4.93 4.11 8.70
C ASP A 9 -4.24 2.75 8.50
N SER A 10 -3.31 2.43 9.40
CA SER A 10 -2.55 1.17 9.35
C SER A 10 -3.44 -0.04 9.63
N ALA A 11 -4.45 0.11 10.52
CA ALA A 11 -5.40 -0.97 10.78
C ALA A 11 -6.30 -1.23 9.57
N GLN A 12 -6.81 -0.17 8.92
CA GLN A 12 -7.55 -0.31 7.65
C GLN A 12 -6.69 -0.98 6.56
N HIS A 13 -5.42 -0.58 6.42
CA HIS A 13 -4.51 -1.20 5.46
C HIS A 13 -4.35 -2.71 5.71
N HIS A 14 -4.23 -3.13 6.97
CA HIS A 14 -4.12 -4.54 7.34
C HIS A 14 -5.39 -5.32 7.00
N GLN A 15 -6.56 -4.75 7.31
CA GLN A 15 -7.85 -5.34 6.97
C GLN A 15 -8.02 -5.51 5.46
N ASP A 16 -7.67 -4.50 4.67
CA ASP A 16 -7.73 -4.56 3.21
C ASP A 16 -6.77 -5.61 2.65
N ALA A 17 -5.57 -5.73 3.21
CA ALA A 17 -4.61 -6.76 2.81
C ALA A 17 -5.13 -8.18 3.12
N ILE A 18 -5.80 -8.37 4.27
CA ILE A 18 -6.49 -9.64 4.59
C ILE A 18 -7.63 -9.89 3.60
N GLY A 19 -8.42 -8.86 3.25
CA GLY A 19 -9.48 -8.93 2.24
C GLY A 19 -8.95 -9.37 0.88
N TRP A 20 -7.83 -8.81 0.45
CA TRP A 20 -7.13 -9.24 -0.76
C TRP A 20 -6.67 -10.70 -0.68
N ARG A 21 -6.11 -11.13 0.46
CA ARG A 21 -5.64 -12.51 0.67
C ARG A 21 -6.79 -13.52 0.59
N ARG A 22 -7.96 -13.16 1.10
CA ARG A 22 -9.18 -13.98 1.08
C ARG A 22 -9.83 -14.09 -0.30
N CYS A 23 -9.41 -13.27 -1.27
CA CYS A 23 -9.92 -13.40 -2.64
C CYS A 23 -9.43 -14.72 -3.26
N ASN A 24 -10.39 -15.53 -3.74
CA ASN A 24 -10.16 -16.88 -4.27
C ASN A 24 -9.80 -16.92 -5.77
N SER A 25 -9.85 -15.78 -6.47
CA SER A 25 -9.47 -15.71 -7.89
C SER A 25 -8.52 -14.56 -8.16
N ASP A 26 -7.68 -14.73 -9.17
CA ASP A 26 -6.77 -13.67 -9.64
C ASP A 26 -7.55 -12.45 -10.16
N THR A 27 -8.71 -12.67 -10.79
CA THR A 27 -9.60 -11.59 -11.24
C THR A 27 -10.15 -10.77 -10.08
N ALA A 28 -10.54 -11.42 -8.98
CA ALA A 28 -11.01 -10.73 -7.77
C ALA A 28 -9.85 -9.95 -7.11
N ARG A 29 -8.66 -10.55 -7.02
CA ARG A 29 -7.46 -9.86 -6.51
C ARG A 29 -7.09 -8.64 -7.34
N LYS A 30 -7.10 -8.74 -8.67
CA LYS A 30 -6.84 -7.61 -9.58
C LYS A 30 -7.87 -6.49 -9.41
N ARG A 31 -9.16 -6.85 -9.28
CA ARG A 31 -10.24 -5.88 -9.02
C ARG A 31 -10.05 -5.20 -7.67
N PHE A 32 -9.70 -5.96 -6.64
CA PHE A 32 -9.45 -5.44 -5.30
C PHE A 32 -8.30 -4.43 -5.30
N VAL A 33 -7.16 -4.78 -5.92
CA VAL A 33 -6.01 -3.86 -6.06
C VAL A 33 -6.41 -2.59 -6.82
N LYS A 34 -7.25 -2.69 -7.85
CA LYS A 34 -7.73 -1.52 -8.59
C LYS A 34 -8.60 -0.58 -7.73
N GLN A 35 -9.27 -1.12 -6.72
CA GLN A 35 -10.14 -0.35 -5.80
C GLN A 35 -9.36 0.23 -4.61
N THR A 36 -8.55 -0.58 -3.93
CA THR A 36 -7.88 -0.18 -2.67
C THR A 36 -6.42 0.20 -2.85
N GLY A 37 -5.76 -0.33 -3.89
CA GLY A 37 -4.32 -0.24 -4.11
C GLY A 37 -3.48 -1.25 -3.32
N ILE A 38 -4.11 -2.12 -2.52
CA ILE A 38 -3.42 -2.90 -1.48
C ILE A 38 -3.26 -4.37 -1.90
N ARG A 39 -2.14 -4.98 -1.52
CA ARG A 39 -1.82 -6.41 -1.70
C ARG A 39 -1.34 -7.02 -0.39
N TRP A 40 -1.57 -8.32 -0.21
CA TRP A 40 -0.96 -9.06 0.90
C TRP A 40 0.53 -9.32 0.65
N SER A 41 1.32 -9.21 1.71
CA SER A 41 2.72 -9.62 1.78
C SER A 41 2.95 -10.31 3.12
N GLU A 42 3.86 -11.29 3.17
CA GLU A 42 4.24 -11.94 4.42
C GLU A 42 4.87 -10.95 5.43
N LEU A 43 5.40 -9.82 4.96
CA LEU A 43 5.90 -8.74 5.82
C LEU A 43 4.81 -8.16 6.73
N LEU A 44 3.54 -8.19 6.32
CA LEU A 44 2.40 -7.70 7.13
C LEU A 44 2.08 -8.58 8.35
N ARG A 45 2.79 -9.70 8.53
CA ARG A 45 2.72 -10.53 9.73
C ARG A 45 3.62 -10.03 10.85
N LEU A 46 4.61 -9.21 10.53
CA LEU A 46 5.58 -8.71 11.48
C LEU A 46 4.94 -7.56 12.27
N LEU A 47 4.84 -7.70 13.60
CA LEU A 47 4.18 -6.71 14.46
C LEU A 47 4.80 -5.31 14.37
N TYR A 48 6.08 -5.24 14.01
CA TYR A 48 6.83 -3.99 13.88
C TYR A 48 6.77 -3.39 12.47
N PHE A 49 6.22 -4.09 11.48
CA PHE A 49 6.24 -3.65 10.09
C PHE A 49 4.97 -2.89 9.72
N ASP A 50 5.11 -1.59 9.50
CA ASP A 50 4.06 -0.69 9.03
C ASP A 50 4.44 -0.10 7.65
N PRO A 51 3.88 -0.60 6.55
CA PRO A 51 4.24 -0.14 5.21
C PRO A 51 3.95 1.35 4.99
N LEU A 52 3.00 1.94 5.73
CA LEU A 52 2.68 3.36 5.60
C LEU A 52 3.76 4.26 6.21
N ARG A 53 4.48 3.76 7.23
CA ARG A 53 5.57 4.48 7.91
C ARG A 53 6.95 4.15 7.34
N PHE A 54 7.11 2.95 6.80
CA PHE A 54 8.39 2.45 6.27
C PHE A 54 8.52 2.52 4.75
N ILE A 55 7.49 2.98 4.04
CA ILE A 55 7.67 3.48 2.67
C ILE A 55 8.42 4.81 2.77
N THR A 56 9.74 4.70 2.78
CA THR A 56 10.58 5.82 2.38
C THR A 56 10.31 6.03 0.90
N ILE A 57 9.59 7.10 0.55
CA ILE A 57 9.64 7.64 -0.81
C ILE A 57 11.10 8.02 -0.98
N ASP A 58 11.88 7.22 -1.72
CA ASP A 58 13.30 7.50 -1.88
C ASP A 58 13.43 8.76 -2.76
N PRO A 59 13.71 9.93 -2.17
CA PRO A 59 13.84 11.15 -2.96
C PRO A 59 15.02 11.01 -3.92
N MET A 60 16.02 10.19 -3.58
CA MET A 60 17.18 9.92 -4.42
C MET A 60 16.77 9.27 -5.74
N HIS A 61 15.89 8.26 -5.73
CA HIS A 61 15.38 7.66 -6.97
C HIS A 61 14.53 8.65 -7.78
N CYS A 62 13.69 9.45 -7.13
CA CYS A 62 12.88 10.47 -7.81
C CYS A 62 13.72 11.62 -8.40
N LEU A 63 14.80 12.02 -7.72
CA LEU A 63 15.79 12.98 -8.21
C LEU A 63 16.58 12.41 -9.39
N PHE A 64 17.04 11.17 -9.29
CA PHE A 64 17.83 10.53 -10.35
C PHE A 64 17.00 10.25 -11.61
N LEU A 65 15.71 9.94 -11.46
CA LEU A 65 14.77 9.77 -12.56
C LEU A 65 14.23 11.10 -13.12
N GLY A 66 14.60 12.25 -12.54
CA GLY A 66 14.17 13.58 -13.01
C GLY A 66 12.67 13.87 -12.82
N ILE A 67 12.00 13.12 -11.94
CA ILE A 67 10.55 13.21 -11.67
C ILE A 67 10.27 14.28 -10.61
N ALA A 68 11.19 14.44 -9.66
CA ALA A 68 11.21 15.55 -8.72
C ALA A 68 12.01 16.70 -9.32
N LYS A 69 11.41 17.90 -9.34
CA LYS A 69 12.02 19.14 -9.83
C LYS A 69 12.26 20.09 -8.67
#